data_AF-A0A2N3D5H4-F1
#
_entry.id   AF-A0A2N3D5H4-F1
#
_cell.length_a   1.000
_cell.length_b   1.000
_cell.length_c   1.000
_cell.angle_alpha   90.00
_cell.angle_beta   90.00
_cell.angle_gamma   90.00
#
_symmetry.space_group_name_H-M   'P 1'
#
loop_
_entity.id
_entity.type
_entity.pdbx_description
1 polymer ?
#
loop_
_entity_poly.entity_id
_entity_poly.type
_entity_poly.pdbx_seq_one_letter_code
_entity_poly.pdbx_strand_id
1 'polypeptide(L)' 'MIKERRCAAGLTQMQVAQALSRPQSFVTTVEAGDRRIDVVELINLASAIGFDPAEAVRELAASEDDA' A
#
# COMPACT_ATOMS: atom_id res chain seq x y z
N MET A 1 0.18 0.71 -7.93
CA MET A 1 1.06 0.04 -6.94
C MET A 1 0.31 -0.68 -5.79
N ILE A 2 -0.20 -0.01 -4.75
CA ILE A 2 -0.74 -0.67 -3.53
C ILE A 2 -2.05 -1.43 -3.80
N LYS A 3 -3.00 -0.79 -4.50
CA LYS A 3 -4.30 -1.39 -4.84
C LYS A 3 -4.16 -2.69 -5.64
N GLU A 4 -3.26 -2.69 -6.63
CA GLU A 4 -3.01 -3.85 -7.49
C GLU A 4 -2.46 -5.02 -6.68
N ARG A 5 -1.49 -4.77 -5.80
CA ARG A 5 -0.92 -5.77 -4.89
C ARG A 5 -1.97 -6.34 -3.95
N ARG A 6 -2.81 -5.49 -3.36
CA ARG A 6 -3.94 -5.93 -2.51
C ARG A 6 -4.89 -6.84 -3.30
N CYS A 7 -5.31 -6.43 -4.50
CA CYS A 7 -6.19 -7.23 -5.34
C CYS A 7 -5.56 -8.57 -5.74
N ALA A 8 -4.27 -8.59 -6.08
CA ALA A 8 -3.53 -9.81 -6.39
C ALA A 8 -3.44 -10.77 -5.19
N ALA A 9 -3.37 -10.23 -3.97
CA ALA A 9 -3.45 -10.99 -2.73
C ALA A 9 -4.87 -11.47 -2.36
N GLY A 10 -5.91 -11.10 -3.14
CA GLY A 10 -7.30 -11.47 -2.87
C GLY A 10 -7.90 -10.81 -1.63
N LEU A 11 -7.28 -9.73 -1.13
CA LEU A 11 -7.69 -9.05 0.09
C LEU A 11 -8.65 -7.90 -0.20
N THR A 12 -9.63 -7.68 0.67
CA THR A 12 -10.46 -6.46 0.68
C THR A 12 -9.75 -5.32 1.41
N GLN A 13 -10.15 -4.07 1.14
CA GLN A 13 -9.62 -2.92 1.89
C GLN A 13 -9.90 -3.03 3.40
N MET A 14 -11.03 -3.63 3.78
CA MET A 14 -11.37 -3.85 5.20
C MET A 14 -10.43 -4.86 5.86
N GLN A 15 -10.07 -5.96 5.18
CA GLN A 15 -9.13 -6.95 5.72
C GLN A 15 -7.74 -6.36 5.97
N VAL A 16 -7.24 -5.54 5.04
CA VAL A 16 -5.96 -4.83 5.22
C VAL A 16 -6.07 -3.82 6.37
N ALA A 17 -7.15 -3.05 6.44
CA ALA A 17 -7.36 -2.07 7.50
C ALA A 17 -7.39 -2.73 8.89
N GLN A 18 -8.08 -3.88 9.01
CA GLN A 18 -8.11 -4.68 10.24
C GLN A 18 -6.72 -5.18 10.63
N ALA A 19 -5.95 -5.72 9.68
CA ALA A 19 -4.57 -6.18 9.93
C ALA A 19 -3.66 -5.05 10.44
N LEU A 20 -3.92 -3.81 10.00
CA LEU A 20 -3.16 -2.62 10.41
C LEU A 20 -3.72 -1.93 11.67
N SER A 21 -4.83 -2.42 12.23
CA SER A 21 -5.57 -1.72 13.29
C SER A 21 -5.91 -0.26 12.91
N ARG A 22 -6.34 -0.04 11.66
CA ARG A 22 -6.72 1.27 11.09
C ARG A 22 -8.16 1.25 10.56
N PRO A 23 -8.81 2.42 10.43
CA PRO A 23 -10.08 2.53 9.70
C PRO A 23 -9.91 2.17 8.22
N GLN A 24 -10.95 1.66 7.56
CA GLN A 24 -10.91 1.36 6.12
C GLN A 24 -10.58 2.60 5.26
N SER A 25 -10.95 3.81 5.72
CA SER A 25 -10.60 5.07 5.06
C SER A 25 -9.10 5.31 4.94
N PHE A 26 -8.28 4.74 5.83
CA PHE A 26 -6.82 4.76 5.70
C PHE A 26 -6.40 4.06 4.42
N VAL A 27 -6.87 2.84 4.18
CA VAL A 27 -6.52 2.07 2.97
C VAL A 27 -7.08 2.75 1.72
N THR A 28 -8.30 3.30 1.77
CA THR A 28 -8.90 4.05 0.66
C THR A 28 -8.06 5.25 0.24
N THR A 29 -7.66 6.10 1.20
CA THR A 29 -6.89 7.32 0.90
C THR A 29 -5.47 7.02 0.45
N VAL A 30 -4.85 5.94 0.95
CA VAL A 30 -3.56 5.46 0.46
C VAL A 30 -3.66 4.91 -0.96
N GLU A 31 -4.67 4.09 -1.26
CA GLU A 31 -4.86 3.53 -2.61
C GLU A 31 -5.25 4.57 -3.65
N ALA A 32 -5.87 5.69 -3.23
CA ALA A 32 -6.19 6.82 -4.09
C ALA A 32 -5.00 7.75 -4.35
N GLY A 33 -3.93 7.66 -3.54
CA GLY A 33 -2.80 8.60 -3.59
C GLY A 33 -3.04 9.93 -2.87
N ASP A 34 -4.21 10.12 -2.24
CA ASP A 34 -4.56 11.33 -1.48
C ASP A 34 -3.73 11.51 -0.21
N ARG A 35 -3.13 10.41 0.29
CA ARG A 35 -2.31 10.39 1.49
C ARG A 35 -0.92 9.83 1.19
N ARG A 36 0.10 10.65 1.45
CA ARG A 36 1.49 10.17 1.55
C ARG A 36 1.64 9.32 2.80
N ILE A 37 2.38 8.23 2.67
CA ILE A 37 2.71 7.33 3.77
C ILE A 37 4.21 7.40 4.04
N ASP A 38 4.61 7.19 5.29
CA ASP A 38 6.03 7.03 5.61
C ASP A 38 6.52 5.59 5.34
N VAL A 39 7.82 5.38 5.49
CA VAL A 39 8.46 4.08 5.21
C VAL A 39 7.97 2.98 6.17
N VAL A 40 7.66 3.31 7.42
CA VAL A 40 7.15 2.33 8.40
C VAL A 40 5.73 1.90 8.03
N GLU A 41 4.90 2.85 7.61
CA GLU A 41 3.56 2.56 7.10
C GLU A 41 3.60 1.70 5.83
N LEU A 42 4.55 1.95 4.93
CA LEU A 42 4.77 1.11 3.75
C LEU A 42 5.15 -0.33 4.14
N ILE A 43 6.07 -0.50 5.09
CA ILE A 43 6.48 -1.84 5.57
C ILE A 43 5.29 -2.58 6.19
N ASN A 44 4.47 -1.89 6.98
CA ASN A 44 3.28 -2.50 7.59
C ASN A 44 2.25 -2.90 6.53
N LEU A 45 1.99 -2.05 5.54
CA LEU A 45 1.13 -2.38 4.39
C LEU A 45 1.67 -3.59 3.62
N ALA A 46 2.98 -3.64 3.39
CA ALA A 46 3.64 -4.72 2.71
C ALA A 46 3.52 -6.05 3.47
N SER A 47 3.68 -6.02 4.80
CA SER A 47 3.46 -7.18 5.65
C SER A 47 2.00 -7.63 5.66
N ALA A 48 1.04 -6.70 5.65
CA ALA A 48 -0.38 -7.02 5.68
C ALA A 48 -0.89 -7.58 4.35
N ILE A 49 -0.29 -7.17 3.23
CA ILE A 49 -0.71 -7.56 1.87
C ILE A 49 0.13 -8.74 1.34
N GLY A 50 1.38 -8.89 1.78
CA GLY A 50 2.29 -9.94 1.35
C GLY A 50 3.12 -9.58 0.11
N PHE A 51 3.76 -8.40 0.10
CA PHE A 51 4.70 -8.00 -0.96
C PHE A 51 6.03 -7.47 -0.39
N ASP A 52 7.06 -7.35 -1.23
CA ASP A 52 8.35 -6.73 -0.84
C ASP A 52 8.25 -5.19 -0.92
N PRO A 53 8.35 -4.46 0.21
CA PRO A 53 8.33 -3.00 0.18
C PRO A 53 9.53 -2.40 -0.57
N ALA A 54 10.67 -3.08 -0.62
CA ALA A 54 11.85 -2.59 -1.34
C ALA A 54 11.66 -2.68 -2.86
N GLU A 55 10.97 -3.72 -3.35
CA GLU A 55 10.57 -3.84 -4.76
C GLU A 55 9.63 -2.71 -5.16
N ALA A 56 8.63 -2.42 -4.32
CA ALA A 56 7.70 -1.33 -4.53
C ALA A 56 8.41 0.04 -4.65
N VAL A 57 9.41 0.31 -3.80
CA VAL A 57 10.21 1.54 -3.89
C VAL A 57 11.08 1.57 -5.14
N ARG A 58 11.67 0.44 -5.54
CA ARG A 58 12.47 0.35 -6.78
C ARG A 58 11.62 0.62 -8.02
N GLU A 59 10.41 0.08 -8.09
CA GLU A 59 9.47 0.36 -9.18
C GLU A 59 9.13 1.85 -9.26
N LEU A 60 8.81 2.47 -8.12
CA LEU A 60 8.53 3.91 -8.05
C LEU A 60 9.72 4.77 -8.47
N ALA A 61 10.94 4.37 -8.11
CA ALA A 61 12.15 5.08 -8.50
C ALA A 61 12.52 4.86 -9.98
N ALA A 62 12.10 3.75 -10.58
CA ALA A 62 12.31 3.45 -11.99
C ALA A 62 11.27 4.10 -12.91
N SER A 63 10.08 4.39 -12.40
CA SER A 63 9.11 5.26 -13.04
C SER A 63 9.47 6.72 -12.74
N GLU A 64 10.36 7.31 -13.52
CA GLU A 64 10.45 8.77 -13.60
C GLU A 64 9.15 9.30 -14.26
N ASP A 65 8.62 10.41 -13.70
CA ASP A 65 7.47 11.23 -14.11
C ASP A 65 6.05 10.84 -13.65
N ASP A 66 5.65 11.45 -12.53
CA ASP A 66 4.39 12.22 -12.41
C ASP A 66 4.67 13.42 -11.47
N ALA A 67 5.48 14.37 -11.95
CA ALA A 67 5.62 15.72 -11.41
C ALA A 67 6.05 16.71 -12.50
#